data_AF-A0A8H4R549-F1
#
_entry.id   AF-A0A8H4R549-F1
#
_cell.length_a   1.000
_cell.length_b   1.000
_cell.length_c   1.000
_cell.angle_alpha   90.00
_cell.angle_beta   90.00
_cell.angle_gamma   90.00
#
_symmetry.space_group_name_H-M   'P 1'
#
loop_
_entity.id
_entity.type
_entity.pdbx_description
1 polymer ?
#
loop_
_entity_poly.entity_id
_entity_poly.type
_entity_poly.pdbx_seq_one_letter_code
_entity_poly.pdbx_strand_id
1 'polypeptide(L)'
;MTLAVDLLHPSAELEASQHKLKRLVQSPNSYFMDVKCPGEPLSVDFHTAPPIDGGSCAWKHHYSSPWSGCFAITTVFSHAQTVVVCPSCTSVLCQPTGGRARLTEGCSFRRKN
;
A
#
# COMPACT_ATOMS: atom_id res chain seq x y z
N MET A 1 15.89 -40.06 21.30
CA MET A 1 16.56 -39.24 22.33
C MET A 1 16.15 -37.80 22.08
N THR A 2 15.27 -37.26 22.93
CA THR A 2 14.88 -35.85 22.89
C THR A 2 16.11 -35.01 23.21
N LEU A 3 16.62 -34.26 22.24
CA LEU A 3 17.66 -33.26 22.50
C LEU A 3 17.11 -32.31 23.57
N ALA A 4 17.89 -32.03 24.61
CA ALA A 4 17.51 -31.07 25.65
C ALA A 4 17.22 -29.72 24.98
N VAL A 5 16.03 -29.17 25.21
CA VAL A 5 15.62 -27.88 24.64
C VAL A 5 16.32 -26.77 25.45
N ASP A 6 17.20 -26.00 24.81
CA ASP A 6 17.80 -24.82 25.42
C ASP A 6 16.73 -23.71 25.53
N LEU A 7 16.28 -23.46 26.76
CA LEU A 7 15.24 -22.49 27.08
C LEU A 7 15.75 -21.04 27.08
N LEU A 8 17.06 -20.84 27.23
CA LEU A 8 17.66 -19.51 27.32
C LEU A 8 18.10 -19.01 25.93
N HIS A 9 18.41 -19.93 25.02
CA HIS A 9 18.82 -19.62 23.65
C HIS A 9 18.08 -20.50 22.63
N PRO A 10 16.76 -20.35 22.50
CA PRO A 10 15.99 -21.07 21.48
C PRO A 10 16.45 -20.67 20.07
N SER A 11 16.34 -21.58 19.10
CA SER A 11 16.64 -21.25 17.71
C SER A 11 15.63 -20.25 17.13
N ALA A 12 16.08 -19.42 16.18
CA ALA A 12 15.23 -18.40 15.56
C ALA A 12 13.95 -18.99 14.90
N GLU A 13 14.04 -20.22 14.39
CA GLU A 13 12.92 -20.94 13.78
C GLU A 13 11.84 -21.32 14.82
N LEU A 14 12.27 -21.73 16.03
CA LEU A 14 11.37 -22.05 17.13
C LEU A 14 10.71 -20.78 17.68
N GLU A 15 11.42 -19.67 17.76
CA GLU A 15 10.84 -18.39 18.18
C GLU A 15 9.85 -17.81 17.14
N ALA A 16 10.14 -17.97 15.84
CA ALA A 16 9.28 -17.51 14.76
C ALA A 16 7.94 -18.27 14.73
N SER A 17 7.96 -19.56 15.08
CA SER A 17 6.78 -20.43 15.14
C SER A 17 5.89 -20.17 16.36
N GLN A 18 6.43 -19.53 17.40
CA GLN A 18 5.68 -19.21 18.61
C GLN A 18 4.80 -17.97 18.44
N HIS A 19 3.70 -17.93 19.19
CA HIS A 19 2.85 -16.75 19.29
C HIS A 19 3.65 -15.57 19.86
N LYS A 20 3.40 -14.36 19.35
CA LYS A 20 4.13 -13.12 19.70
C LYS A 20 4.28 -12.85 21.22
N LEU A 21 3.33 -13.32 22.04
CA LEU A 21 3.36 -13.19 23.50
C LEU A 21 4.11 -14.32 24.23
N LYS A 22 4.36 -15.45 23.55
CA LYS A 22 5.00 -16.65 24.12
C LYS A 22 6.51 -16.74 23.82
N ARG A 23 7.02 -15.86 22.96
CA ARG A 23 8.46 -15.73 22.68
C ARG A 23 9.21 -15.34 23.94
N LEU A 24 10.51 -15.66 24.00
CA LEU A 24 11.41 -15.29 25.10
C LEU A 24 11.31 -13.80 25.43
N VAL A 25 11.34 -12.96 24.37
CA VAL A 25 11.04 -11.54 24.45
C VAL A 25 9.85 -11.24 23.55
N GLN A 26 8.83 -10.60 24.09
CA GLN A 26 7.62 -10.25 23.35
C GLN A 26 7.92 -9.16 22.32
N SER A 27 7.53 -9.40 21.07
CA SER A 27 7.68 -8.43 19.98
C SER A 27 6.50 -8.51 18.99
N PRO A 28 6.06 -7.39 18.43
CA PRO A 28 4.95 -7.39 17.48
C PRO A 28 5.35 -8.06 16.16
N ASN A 29 4.38 -8.72 15.50
CA ASN A 29 4.56 -9.26 14.15
C ASN A 29 4.27 -8.21 13.04
N SER A 30 3.76 -7.04 13.41
CA SER A 30 3.44 -5.94 12.50
C SER A 30 4.67 -5.09 12.20
N TYR A 31 4.65 -4.41 11.05
CA TYR A 31 5.74 -3.55 10.59
C TYR A 31 5.19 -2.40 9.75
N PHE A 32 6.00 -1.35 9.59
CA PHE A 32 5.74 -0.29 8.63
C PHE A 32 6.40 -0.62 7.29
N MET A 33 5.76 -0.21 6.20
CA MET A 33 6.28 -0.39 4.84
C MET A 33 6.16 0.92 4.04
N ASP A 34 7.11 1.13 3.15
CA ASP A 34 7.03 2.14 2.09
C ASP A 34 6.28 1.54 0.92
N VAL A 35 5.07 2.02 0.63
CA VAL A 35 4.28 1.63 -0.54
C VAL A 35 4.45 2.68 -1.62
N LYS A 36 4.89 2.24 -2.80
CA LYS A 36 4.96 3.05 -4.00
C LYS A 36 3.67 2.89 -4.79
N CYS A 37 3.04 4.00 -5.12
CA CYS A 37 1.86 4.00 -5.96
C CYS A 37 2.22 3.47 -7.37
N PRO A 38 1.41 2.56 -7.96
CA PRO A 38 1.47 2.30 -9.38
C PRO A 38 1.08 3.61 -10.04
N GLY A 39 1.99 4.19 -10.82
CA GLY A 39 1.62 5.28 -11.70
C GLY A 39 0.71 4.72 -12.77
N GLU A 40 -0.57 4.54 -12.47
CA GLU A 40 -1.56 4.10 -13.45
C GLU A 40 -1.87 5.29 -14.39
N PRO A 41 -2.00 5.03 -15.69
CA PRO A 41 -2.67 5.95 -16.57
C PRO A 41 -4.12 6.01 -16.10
N LEU A 42 -4.64 7.20 -15.77
CA LEU A 42 -6.08 7.36 -15.68
C LEU A 42 -6.68 6.79 -16.97
N SER A 43 -7.51 5.76 -16.86
CA SER A 43 -8.54 5.52 -17.86
C SER A 43 -9.35 6.80 -17.91
N VAL A 44 -9.01 7.65 -18.87
CA VAL A 44 -9.98 8.60 -19.40
C VAL A 44 -11.08 7.72 -19.95
N ASP A 45 -12.12 7.50 -19.14
CA ASP A 45 -13.39 7.03 -19.68
C ASP A 45 -13.84 8.12 -20.65
N PHE A 46 -13.47 7.90 -21.91
CA PHE A 46 -13.90 8.64 -23.07
C PHE A 46 -15.38 8.29 -23.31
N HIS A 47 -16.23 8.53 -22.32
CA HIS A 47 -17.65 8.68 -22.56
C HIS A 47 -17.84 10.02 -23.26
N THR A 48 -17.68 9.94 -24.58
CA THR A 48 -18.35 10.70 -25.62
C THR A 48 -18.67 12.14 -25.23
N ALA A 49 -17.88 13.08 -25.75
CA ALA A 49 -18.26 14.48 -25.83
C ALA A 49 -19.73 14.58 -26.34
N PRO A 50 -20.62 15.32 -25.66
CA PRO A 50 -21.92 15.63 -26.23
C PRO A 50 -21.72 16.39 -27.55
N PRO A 51 -22.58 16.17 -28.57
CA PRO A 51 -22.51 16.91 -29.81
C PRO A 51 -22.52 18.43 -29.59
N ILE A 52 -21.73 19.09 -30.43
CA ILE A 52 -21.47 20.52 -30.47
C ILE A 52 -22.70 21.31 -30.94
N ASP A 53 -23.31 22.06 -30.02
CA ASP A 53 -24.25 23.12 -30.35
C ASP A 53 -23.54 24.45 -30.08
N GLY A 54 -23.35 25.22 -31.16
CA GLY A 54 -22.35 26.29 -31.26
C GLY A 54 -22.46 27.43 -30.23
N GLY A 55 -21.29 27.93 -29.83
CA GLY A 55 -21.20 29.22 -29.14
C GLY A 55 -19.89 29.46 -28.39
N SER A 56 -18.96 30.15 -29.04
CA SER A 56 -17.76 30.80 -28.46
C SER A 56 -16.57 29.92 -28.04
N CYS A 57 -15.55 29.97 -28.89
CA CYS A 57 -14.18 29.51 -28.67
C CYS A 57 -13.44 30.41 -27.67
N ALA A 58 -13.77 30.31 -26.39
CA ALA A 58 -12.90 30.73 -25.31
C ALA A 58 -11.91 29.60 -25.02
N TRP A 59 -10.72 29.67 -25.62
CA TRP A 59 -9.58 28.81 -25.32
C TRP A 59 -9.11 29.08 -23.89
N LYS A 60 -9.85 28.57 -22.90
CA LYS A 60 -9.27 28.36 -21.58
C LYS A 60 -8.21 27.30 -21.80
N HIS A 61 -6.95 27.72 -21.76
CA HIS A 61 -5.82 26.81 -21.62
C HIS A 61 -6.06 25.98 -20.35
N HIS A 62 -6.77 24.87 -20.50
CA HIS A 62 -6.75 23.79 -19.52
C HIS A 62 -5.33 23.25 -19.57
N TYR A 63 -4.45 23.89 -18.79
CA TYR A 63 -3.15 23.38 -18.42
C TYR A 63 -3.36 22.19 -17.46
N SER A 64 -4.13 21.18 -17.87
CA SER A 64 -4.19 19.90 -17.18
C SER A 64 -3.24 18.98 -17.92
N SER A 65 -1.95 19.15 -17.63
CA SER A 65 -0.89 18.24 -18.02
C SER A 65 -1.37 16.78 -17.86
N PRO A 66 -1.55 15.99 -18.93
CA PRO A 66 -2.00 14.59 -18.82
C PRO A 66 -0.91 13.63 -18.30
N TRP A 67 0.25 14.18 -17.95
CA TRP A 67 1.47 13.44 -17.69
C TRP A 67 1.83 13.52 -16.23
N SER A 68 1.35 12.58 -15.42
CA SER A 68 1.99 12.33 -14.12
C SER A 68 1.38 11.12 -13.43
N GLY A 69 1.85 9.92 -13.81
CA GLY A 69 1.73 8.76 -12.93
C GLY A 69 2.32 9.12 -11.56
N CYS A 70 1.58 8.92 -10.49
CA CYS A 70 2.07 9.24 -9.15
C CYS A 70 3.08 8.17 -8.70
N PHE A 71 4.34 8.58 -8.51
CA PHE A 71 5.41 7.75 -7.96
C PHE A 71 5.71 8.08 -6.49
N ALA A 72 4.76 8.73 -5.81
CA ALA A 72 4.88 9.07 -4.41
C ALA A 72 5.01 7.80 -3.54
N ILE A 73 5.90 7.87 -2.56
CA ILE A 73 6.12 6.81 -1.57
C ILE A 73 5.37 7.21 -0.31
N THR A 74 4.50 6.32 0.17
CA THR A 74 3.73 6.53 1.40
C THR A 74 4.07 5.46 2.42
N THR A 75 4.08 5.84 3.69
CA THR A 75 4.32 4.90 4.78
C THR A 75 3.02 4.30 5.24
N VAL A 76 2.89 2.98 5.12
CA VAL A 76 1.69 2.23 5.45
C VAL A 76 1.99 1.21 6.55
N PHE A 77 1.08 1.04 7.49
CA PHE A 77 1.17 0.01 8.52
C PHE A 77 0.67 -1.34 7.99
N SER A 78 1.35 -2.45 8.30
CA SER A 78 1.04 -3.75 7.72
C SER A 78 -0.32 -4.33 8.07
N HIS A 79 -0.92 -3.91 9.18
CA HIS A 79 -2.28 -4.30 9.60
C HIS A 79 -3.19 -3.06 9.68
N ALA A 80 -3.08 -2.16 8.71
CA ALA A 80 -3.92 -0.97 8.63
C ALA A 80 -5.41 -1.37 8.64
N GLN A 81 -6.19 -0.74 9.55
CA GLN A 81 -7.63 -0.96 9.70
C GLN A 81 -8.48 -0.02 8.83
N THR A 82 -7.84 1.01 8.26
CA THR A 82 -8.48 1.99 7.38
C THR A 82 -7.96 1.84 5.96
N VAL A 83 -8.78 2.25 4.99
CA VAL A 83 -8.34 2.39 3.60
C VAL A 83 -7.27 3.48 3.55
N VAL A 84 -6.09 3.16 3.02
CA VAL A 84 -4.99 4.14 2.87
C VAL A 84 -4.96 4.63 1.44
N VAL A 85 -4.94 5.95 1.31
CA VAL A 85 -5.04 6.66 0.03
C VAL A 85 -3.75 7.42 -0.22
N CYS A 86 -3.30 7.45 -1.47
CA CYS A 86 -2.14 8.24 -1.85
C CYS A 86 -2.46 9.75 -1.75
N PRO A 87 -1.60 10.57 -1.12
CA PRO A 87 -1.86 12.01 -0.98
C PRO A 87 -1.80 12.77 -2.30
N SER A 88 -1.17 12.22 -3.36
CA SER A 88 -0.99 12.92 -4.63
C SER A 88 -2.00 12.52 -5.73
N CYS A 89 -2.39 11.25 -5.83
CA CYS A 89 -3.34 10.78 -6.86
C CYS A 89 -4.71 10.38 -6.30
N THR A 90 -4.92 10.40 -4.98
CA THR A 90 -6.17 9.92 -4.34
C THR A 90 -6.49 8.45 -4.66
N SER A 91 -5.56 7.68 -5.24
CA SER A 91 -5.75 6.26 -5.47
C SER A 91 -5.67 5.47 -4.17
N VAL A 92 -6.46 4.40 -4.08
CA VAL A 92 -6.42 3.48 -2.94
C VAL A 92 -5.14 2.65 -3.03
N LEU A 93 -4.32 2.68 -1.99
CA LEU A 93 -3.07 1.92 -1.90
C LEU A 93 -3.26 0.58 -1.20
N CYS A 94 -4.10 0.54 -0.16
CA CYS A 94 -4.45 -0.69 0.52
C CYS A 94 -5.86 -0.67 1.10
N GLN A 95 -6.45 -1.86 1.18
CA GLN A 95 -7.74 -2.12 1.82
C GLN A 95 -7.54 -2.87 3.15
N PRO A 96 -8.32 -2.52 4.18
CA PRO A 96 -8.23 -3.20 5.47
C PRO A 96 -8.78 -4.62 5.36
N THR A 97 -8.13 -5.54 6.07
CA THR A 97 -8.58 -6.92 6.23
C THR A 97 -8.56 -7.29 7.72
N GLY A 98 -9.05 -8.47 8.09
CA GLY A 98 -8.89 -8.99 9.46
C GLY A 98 -7.44 -9.32 9.85
N GLY A 99 -6.47 -9.19 8.93
CA GLY A 99 -5.07 -9.47 9.15
C GLY A 99 -4.17 -8.42 8.46
N ARG A 100 -3.24 -8.87 7.62
CA ARG A 100 -2.40 -7.95 6.83
C ARG A 100 -3.24 -7.23 5.78
N ALA A 101 -3.08 -5.92 5.68
CA ALA A 101 -3.78 -5.11 4.69
C ALA A 101 -3.50 -5.62 3.27
N ARG A 102 -4.53 -5.61 2.41
CA ARG A 102 -4.42 -6.01 1.01
C ARG A 102 -3.96 -4.82 0.18
N LEU A 103 -2.80 -4.91 -0.46
CA LEU A 103 -2.31 -3.86 -1.36
C LEU A 103 -3.07 -3.92 -2.70
N THR A 104 -3.25 -2.75 -3.32
CA THR A 104 -3.80 -2.64 -4.68
C THR A 104 -2.83 -3.24 -5.69
N GLU A 105 -3.36 -3.84 -6.74
CA GLU A 105 -2.57 -4.40 -7.83
C GLU A 105 -1.65 -3.32 -8.44
N GLY A 106 -0.39 -3.68 -8.72
CA GLY A 106 0.62 -2.75 -9.22
C GLY A 106 1.36 -1.93 -8.15
N CYS A 107 0.90 -1.88 -6.90
CA CYS A 107 1.67 -1.28 -5.80
C CYS A 107 2.90 -2.12 -5.46
N SER A 108 4.08 -1.51 -5.42
CA SER A 108 5.28 -2.14 -4.85
C SER A 108 5.50 -1.67 -3.43
N PHE A 109 6.01 -2.55 -2.56
CA PHE A 109 6.29 -2.20 -1.16
C PHE A 109 7.68 -2.61 -0.71
N ARG A 110 8.23 -1.85 0.23
CA ARG A 110 9.49 -2.16 0.93
C ARG A 110 9.26 -2.08 2.43
N ARG A 111 9.64 -3.12 3.18
CA ARG A 111 9.57 -3.11 4.64
C ARG A 111 10.59 -2.11 5.22
N LYS A 112 10.15 -1.28 6.18
CA LYS A 112 11.05 -0.45 6.98
C LYS A 112 11.65 -1.28 8.11
N ASN A 113 12.94 -1.08 8.36
CA ASN A 113 13.65 -1.65 9.51
C ASN A 113 13.47 -0.74 10.73
#